data_AF-A0A828XYZ3-F1
#
_entry.id   AF-A0A828XYZ3-F1
#
_cell.length_a   1.000
_cell.length_b   1.000
_cell.length_c   1.000
_cell.angle_alpha   90.00
_cell.angle_beta   90.00
_cell.angle_gamma   90.00
#
_symmetry.space_group_name_H-M   'P 1'
#
loop_
_entity.id
_entity.type
_entity.pdbx_description
1 polymer ?
#
loop_
_entity_poly.entity_id
_entity_poly.type
_entity_poly.pdbx_seq_one_letter_code
_entity_poly.pdbx_strand_id
1 'polypeptide(L)'
;YTITVPRKKGKEAREAIIELRFEKLTIKPPQYKKLENIDMYALTATEVDGPEEESIDWKFLTTIPIHNSDDAKRMIAYYKSRWGIEVFFKVLKSGCNIESTQFKFGDRFKACIAVSAIVAWRVMMLTFLGRNIPGLKASILFESFEWKGIYCRIFETPKPPNKEPDLDTVLSWIAKLGGHLARKSDAPPGPLVIFKGLMRAVEIGFMFKLLTKA
;
A
#
# COMPACT_ATOMS: atom_id res chain seq x y z
N TYR A 1 -15.25 -7.45 -19.13
CA TYR A 1 -14.65 -8.35 -18.11
C TYR A 1 -15.02 -7.85 -16.73
N THR A 2 -15.01 -8.69 -15.71
CA THR A 2 -15.54 -8.33 -14.39
C THR A 2 -14.45 -7.78 -13.47
N ILE A 3 -14.76 -6.73 -12.71
CA ILE A 3 -13.92 -6.21 -11.64
C ILE A 3 -14.69 -6.14 -10.33
N THR A 4 -14.03 -6.50 -9.23
CA THR A 4 -14.57 -6.29 -7.88
C THR A 4 -14.40 -4.84 -7.45
N VAL A 5 -15.52 -4.18 -7.12
CA VAL A 5 -15.57 -2.86 -6.49
C VAL A 5 -15.62 -3.07 -4.97
N PRO A 6 -14.62 -2.58 -4.22
CA PRO A 6 -14.55 -2.82 -2.79
C PRO A 6 -15.64 -2.05 -2.05
N ARG A 7 -16.05 -2.60 -0.89
CA ARG A 7 -16.98 -1.96 0.04
C ARG A 7 -16.50 -0.55 0.43
N LYS A 8 -17.42 0.40 0.45
CA LYS A 8 -17.23 1.77 0.97
C LYS A 8 -18.20 2.03 2.12
N LYS A 9 -18.01 3.14 2.85
CA LYS A 9 -18.95 3.53 3.91
C LYS A 9 -20.34 3.71 3.30
N GLY A 10 -21.31 2.91 3.75
CA GLY A 10 -22.69 2.93 3.25
C GLY A 10 -22.93 2.18 1.94
N LYS A 11 -21.94 1.48 1.37
CA LYS A 11 -22.07 0.75 0.10
C LYS A 11 -21.37 -0.60 0.18
N GLU A 12 -22.10 -1.68 -0.09
CA GLU A 12 -21.54 -3.04 -0.11
C GLU A 12 -20.58 -3.25 -1.29
N ALA A 13 -19.72 -4.25 -1.17
CA ALA A 13 -18.88 -4.67 -2.29
C ALA A 13 -19.77 -5.22 -3.42
N ARG A 14 -19.37 -5.01 -4.67
CA ARG A 14 -20.13 -5.46 -5.85
C ARG A 14 -19.19 -5.83 -6.98
N GLU A 15 -19.68 -6.68 -7.89
CA GLU A 15 -19.00 -6.99 -9.15
C GLU A 15 -19.50 -6.04 -10.24
N ALA A 16 -18.59 -5.46 -11.00
CA ALA A 16 -18.87 -4.55 -12.11
C ALA A 16 -18.42 -5.18 -13.43
N ILE A 17 -19.30 -5.21 -14.43
CA ILE A 17 -18.97 -5.66 -15.78
C ILE A 17 -18.42 -4.48 -16.56
N ILE A 18 -17.17 -4.58 -17.01
CA ILE A 18 -16.48 -3.50 -17.69
C ILE A 18 -16.34 -3.79 -19.18
N GLU A 19 -16.85 -2.88 -20.00
CA GLU A 19 -16.56 -2.79 -21.42
C GLU A 19 -15.22 -2.06 -21.63
N LEU A 20 -14.34 -2.63 -22.46
CA LEU A 20 -13.05 -2.04 -22.81
C LEU A 20 -13.04 -1.64 -24.28
N ARG A 21 -12.60 -0.41 -24.57
CA ARG A 21 -12.32 0.05 -25.94
C ARG A 21 -10.94 0.67 -25.97
N PHE A 22 -10.15 0.37 -26.99
CA PHE A 22 -8.80 0.90 -27.12
C PHE A 22 -8.44 1.14 -28.57
N GLU A 23 -7.60 2.15 -28.80
CA GLU A 23 -7.16 2.55 -30.13
C GLU A 23 -5.79 3.23 -30.06
N LYS A 24 -4.96 3.04 -31.09
CA LYS A 24 -3.73 3.84 -31.27
C LYS A 24 -4.12 5.20 -31.85
N LEU A 25 -3.61 6.27 -31.25
CA LEU A 25 -3.83 7.63 -31.71
C LEU A 25 -2.53 8.43 -31.76
N THR A 26 -2.58 9.56 -32.46
CA THR A 26 -1.48 10.51 -32.54
C THR A 26 -1.94 11.87 -32.01
N ILE A 27 -1.33 12.34 -30.94
CA ILE A 27 -1.57 13.66 -30.36
C ILE A 27 -0.73 14.67 -31.12
N LYS A 28 -1.41 15.65 -31.73
CA LYS A 28 -0.79 16.79 -32.40
C LYS A 28 -0.48 17.89 -31.39
N PRO A 29 0.61 18.64 -31.57
CA PRO A 29 0.88 19.80 -30.72
C PRO A 29 -0.15 20.92 -30.92
N PRO A 30 -0.29 21.84 -29.93
CA PRO A 30 -1.08 23.06 -30.13
C PRO A 30 -0.58 23.86 -31.33
N GLN A 31 -1.49 24.48 -32.08
CA GLN A 31 -1.19 25.16 -33.35
C GLN A 31 -0.05 26.20 -33.27
N TYR A 32 0.11 26.85 -32.12
CA TYR A 32 1.11 27.89 -31.88
C TYR A 32 2.51 27.35 -31.47
N LYS A 33 2.69 26.03 -31.37
CA LYS A 33 3.98 25.40 -31.06
C LYS A 33 4.36 24.38 -32.13
N LYS A 34 5.61 24.45 -32.60
CA LYS A 34 6.19 23.44 -33.48
C LYS A 34 6.90 22.38 -32.62
N LEU A 35 6.17 21.34 -32.26
CA LEU A 35 6.68 20.16 -31.55
C LEU A 35 6.38 18.89 -32.37
N GLU A 36 7.01 17.78 -32.00
CA GLU A 36 6.74 16.50 -32.64
C GLU A 36 5.37 15.95 -32.21
N ASN A 37 4.76 15.18 -33.11
CA ASN A 37 3.57 14.42 -32.81
C ASN A 37 3.90 13.29 -31.83
N ILE A 38 2.98 12.99 -30.92
CA ILE A 38 3.17 11.91 -29.94
C ILE A 38 2.19 10.79 -30.24
N ASP A 39 2.73 9.63 -30.59
CA ASP A 39 1.94 8.40 -30.72
C ASP A 39 1.64 7.83 -29.32
N MET A 40 0.37 7.55 -29.08
CA MET A 40 -0.14 7.02 -27.82
C MET A 40 -1.26 6.01 -28.07
N TYR A 41 -1.73 5.38 -27.02
CA TYR A 41 -2.92 4.53 -27.01
C TYR A 41 -3.96 5.15 -26.09
N ALA A 42 -5.20 5.27 -26.59
CA ALA A 42 -6.36 5.54 -25.75
C ALA A 42 -6.97 4.24 -25.27
N LEU A 43 -7.45 4.24 -24.03
CA LEU A 43 -8.21 3.15 -23.43
C LEU A 43 -9.39 3.73 -22.65
N THR A 44 -10.59 3.24 -22.92
CA THR A 44 -11.77 3.47 -22.08
C THR A 44 -12.17 2.18 -21.38
N ALA A 45 -12.59 2.32 -20.12
CA ALA A 45 -13.13 1.26 -19.29
C ALA A 45 -14.42 1.77 -18.67
N THR A 46 -15.54 1.34 -19.23
CA THR A 46 -16.87 1.82 -18.86
C THR A 46 -17.69 0.65 -18.32
N GLU A 47 -18.37 0.86 -17.20
CA GLU A 47 -19.22 -0.13 -16.58
C GLU A 47 -20.55 -0.24 -17.33
N VAL A 48 -20.90 -1.48 -17.66
CA VAL A 48 -22.17 -1.85 -18.29
C VAL A 48 -23.24 -1.95 -17.22
N ASP A 49 -24.37 -1.28 -17.44
CA ASP A 49 -25.51 -1.24 -16.52
C ASP A 49 -25.15 -0.84 -15.08
N GLY A 50 -24.14 0.04 -14.95
CA GLY A 50 -23.68 0.57 -13.67
C GLY A 50 -24.67 1.56 -13.02
N PRO A 51 -24.55 1.80 -11.70
CA PRO A 51 -25.39 2.76 -11.00
C PRO A 51 -25.15 4.20 -11.50
N GLU A 52 -26.20 5.00 -11.68
CA GLU A 52 -26.10 6.33 -12.32
C GLU A 52 -25.02 7.26 -11.73
N GLU A 53 -24.88 7.31 -10.41
CA GLU A 53 -23.96 8.25 -9.75
C GLU A 53 -22.52 7.73 -9.59
N GLU A 54 -22.31 6.41 -9.65
CA GLU A 54 -21.02 5.79 -9.33
C GLU A 54 -20.60 4.70 -10.32
N SER A 55 -21.18 4.72 -11.52
CA SER A 55 -20.74 3.88 -12.63
C SER A 55 -19.28 4.19 -12.93
N ILE A 56 -18.49 3.14 -13.16
CA ILE A 56 -17.10 3.31 -13.53
C ILE A 56 -17.04 3.82 -14.97
N ASP A 57 -16.46 4.99 -15.19
CA ASP A 57 -16.10 5.51 -16.50
C ASP A 57 -14.68 6.06 -16.47
N TRP A 58 -13.71 5.21 -16.79
CA TRP A 58 -12.31 5.59 -16.84
C TRP A 58 -11.83 5.79 -18.27
N LYS A 59 -11.06 6.85 -18.49
CA LYS A 59 -10.43 7.19 -19.78
C LYS A 59 -8.94 7.44 -19.56
N PHE A 60 -8.09 6.75 -20.32
CA PHE A 60 -6.65 6.77 -20.16
C PHE A 60 -5.94 7.05 -21.47
N LEU A 61 -4.79 7.72 -21.36
CA LEU A 61 -3.79 7.80 -22.40
C LEU A 61 -2.52 7.15 -21.89
N THR A 62 -1.89 6.32 -22.71
CA THR A 62 -0.65 5.62 -22.34
C THR A 62 0.29 5.51 -23.54
N THR A 63 1.60 5.51 -23.26
CA THR A 63 2.63 5.18 -24.26
C THR A 63 2.92 3.68 -24.31
N ILE A 64 2.36 2.89 -23.38
CA ILE A 64 2.49 1.44 -23.37
C ILE A 64 1.58 0.85 -24.46
N PRO A 65 2.09 0.00 -25.36
CA PRO A 65 1.29 -0.58 -26.43
C PRO A 65 0.09 -1.40 -25.94
N ILE A 66 -1.04 -1.25 -26.65
CA ILE A 66 -2.26 -2.04 -26.44
C ILE A 66 -2.65 -2.66 -27.77
N HIS A 67 -2.40 -3.96 -27.92
CA HIS A 67 -2.71 -4.69 -29.16
C HIS A 67 -3.95 -5.57 -29.04
N ASN A 68 -4.30 -5.96 -27.82
CA ASN A 68 -5.39 -6.89 -27.55
C ASN A 68 -6.04 -6.58 -26.20
N SER A 69 -7.11 -7.32 -25.88
CA SER A 69 -7.85 -7.15 -24.64
C SER A 69 -7.01 -7.42 -23.38
N ASP A 70 -5.98 -8.26 -23.44
CA ASP A 70 -5.17 -8.59 -22.28
C ASP A 70 -4.18 -7.49 -21.93
N ASP A 71 -3.64 -6.79 -22.94
CA ASP A 71 -2.89 -5.55 -22.73
C ASP A 71 -3.76 -4.47 -22.08
N ALA A 72 -5.00 -4.32 -22.56
CA ALA A 72 -5.96 -3.37 -21.97
C ALA A 72 -6.26 -3.70 -20.51
N LYS A 73 -6.51 -4.98 -20.16
CA LYS A 73 -6.68 -5.43 -18.76
C LYS A 73 -5.43 -5.14 -17.92
N ARG A 74 -4.23 -5.32 -18.47
CA ARG A 74 -2.97 -4.99 -17.80
C ARG A 74 -2.88 -3.50 -17.47
N MET A 75 -3.30 -2.62 -18.39
CA MET A 75 -3.36 -1.18 -18.13
C MET A 75 -4.31 -0.83 -17.00
N ILE A 76 -5.47 -1.48 -16.93
CA ILE A 76 -6.37 -1.30 -15.79
C ILE A 76 -5.73 -1.78 -14.48
N ALA A 77 -5.02 -2.92 -14.50
CA ALA A 77 -4.30 -3.39 -13.32
C ALA A 77 -3.24 -2.37 -12.85
N TYR A 78 -2.50 -1.75 -13.77
CA TYR A 78 -1.55 -0.68 -13.45
C TYR A 78 -2.24 0.55 -12.88
N TYR A 79 -3.37 0.96 -13.46
CA TYR A 79 -4.12 2.09 -12.96
C TYR A 79 -4.69 1.84 -11.55
N LYS A 80 -5.16 0.62 -11.26
CA LYS A 80 -5.60 0.22 -9.92
C LYS A 80 -4.49 0.36 -8.87
N SER A 81 -3.23 0.18 -9.25
CA SER A 81 -2.08 0.39 -8.37
C SER A 81 -1.82 1.87 -8.01
N ARG A 82 -2.43 2.84 -8.72
CA ARG A 82 -2.31 4.27 -8.43
C ARG A 82 -2.68 4.61 -6.99
N TRP A 83 -3.66 3.91 -6.41
CA TRP A 83 -4.12 4.15 -5.04
C TRP A 83 -3.01 3.96 -3.98
N GLY A 84 -1.92 3.26 -4.32
CA GLY A 84 -0.76 3.11 -3.45
C GLY A 84 -0.20 4.45 -2.95
N ILE A 85 -0.18 5.50 -3.79
CA ILE A 85 0.32 6.82 -3.37
C ILE A 85 -0.58 7.50 -2.33
N GLU A 86 -1.89 7.23 -2.36
CA GLU A 86 -2.83 7.76 -1.38
C GLU A 86 -2.64 7.09 -0.02
N VAL A 87 -2.32 5.79 -0.03
CA VAL A 87 -1.91 5.06 1.18
C VAL A 87 -0.60 5.62 1.74
N PHE A 88 0.38 5.92 0.88
CA PHE A 88 1.63 6.58 1.27
C PHE A 88 1.37 7.91 1.99
N PHE A 89 0.59 8.80 1.36
CA PHE A 89 0.26 10.08 1.97
C PHE A 89 -0.57 9.94 3.24
N LYS A 90 -1.44 8.93 3.33
CA LYS A 90 -2.18 8.65 4.56
C LYS A 90 -1.26 8.29 5.72
N VAL A 91 -0.24 7.46 5.49
CA VAL A 91 0.75 7.13 6.54
C VAL A 91 1.61 8.34 6.88
N LEU A 92 2.06 9.10 5.88
CA LEU A 92 2.86 10.30 6.09
C LEU A 92 2.10 11.39 6.88
N LYS A 93 0.85 11.65 6.51
CA LYS A 93 0.02 12.70 7.12
C LYS A 93 -0.58 12.27 8.44
N SER A 94 -1.24 11.11 8.50
CA SER A 94 -1.99 10.68 9.69
C SER A 94 -1.20 9.75 10.62
N GLY A 95 -0.19 9.04 10.09
CA GLY A 95 0.71 8.21 10.90
C GLY A 95 1.84 9.05 11.49
N CYS A 96 2.69 9.62 10.64
CA CYS A 96 3.80 10.48 11.06
C CYS A 96 3.35 11.87 11.54
N ASN A 97 2.07 12.21 11.38
CA ASN A 97 1.46 13.46 11.84
C ASN A 97 2.16 14.72 11.30
N ILE A 98 2.68 14.66 10.06
CA ILE A 98 3.61 15.67 9.54
C ILE A 98 3.00 17.08 9.44
N GLU A 99 1.68 17.17 9.25
CA GLU A 99 0.95 18.44 9.13
C GLU A 99 0.78 19.16 10.48
N SER A 100 0.95 18.44 11.60
CA SER A 100 0.92 19.03 12.94
C SER A 100 2.28 19.57 13.40
N THR A 101 3.36 19.22 12.69
CA THR A 101 4.73 19.52 13.12
C THR A 101 5.05 21.01 12.95
N GLN A 102 5.45 21.67 14.04
CA GLN A 102 5.69 23.13 14.07
C GLN A 102 7.18 23.49 14.03
N PHE A 103 7.85 23.28 12.90
CA PHE A 103 9.23 23.73 12.74
C PHE A 103 9.31 25.23 12.39
N LYS A 104 10.21 25.96 13.05
CA LYS A 104 10.47 27.38 12.79
C LYS A 104 11.08 27.67 11.40
N PHE A 105 11.80 26.70 10.82
CA PHE A 105 12.54 26.88 9.57
C PHE A 105 12.16 25.83 8.53
N GLY A 106 11.94 26.26 7.28
CA GLY A 106 11.50 25.40 6.19
C GLY A 106 12.45 24.23 5.90
N ASP A 107 13.77 24.43 5.97
CA ASP A 107 14.72 23.34 5.68
C ASP A 107 14.69 22.23 6.75
N ARG A 108 14.41 22.58 8.01
CA ARG A 108 14.19 21.58 9.06
C ARG A 108 12.90 20.79 8.83
N PHE A 109 11.87 21.45 8.32
CA PHE A 109 10.62 20.78 7.94
C PHE A 109 10.84 19.82 6.75
N LYS A 110 11.59 20.23 5.72
CA LYS A 110 11.96 19.34 4.60
C LYS A 110 12.71 18.09 5.07
N ALA A 111 13.68 18.24 5.98
CA ALA A 111 14.40 17.11 6.56
C ALA A 111 13.47 16.16 7.33
N CYS A 112 12.54 16.69 8.12
CA CYS A 112 11.53 15.89 8.83
C CYS A 112 10.60 15.13 7.86
N ILE A 113 10.15 15.78 6.79
CA ILE A 113 9.35 15.14 5.74
C ILE A 113 10.14 13.99 5.11
N ALA A 114 11.43 14.20 4.78
CA ALA A 114 12.27 13.18 4.17
C ALA A 114 12.40 11.93 5.05
N VAL A 115 12.67 12.10 6.34
CA VAL A 115 12.73 10.97 7.30
C VAL A 115 11.37 10.30 7.44
N SER A 116 10.30 11.08 7.56
CA SER A 116 8.93 10.56 7.69
C SER A 116 8.47 9.80 6.44
N ALA A 117 8.92 10.22 5.25
CA ALA A 117 8.66 9.52 3.99
C ALA A 117 9.30 8.13 3.97
N ILE A 118 10.52 7.97 4.50
CA ILE A 118 11.17 6.66 4.63
C ILE A 118 10.37 5.75 5.57
N VAL A 119 9.86 6.28 6.69
CA VAL A 119 9.01 5.53 7.62
C VAL A 119 7.71 5.11 6.95
N ALA A 120 7.03 6.03 6.25
CA ALA A 120 5.79 5.75 5.54
C ALA A 120 5.99 4.67 4.45
N TRP A 121 7.09 4.76 3.70
CA TRP A 121 7.46 3.75 2.71
C TRP A 121 7.75 2.39 3.38
N ARG A 122 8.47 2.34 4.51
CA ARG A 122 8.77 1.09 5.22
C ARG A 122 7.50 0.41 5.72
N VAL A 123 6.53 1.18 6.23
CA VAL A 123 5.21 0.65 6.63
C VAL A 123 4.47 0.06 5.43
N MET A 124 4.49 0.74 4.28
CA MET A 124 3.89 0.21 3.06
C MET A 124 4.59 -1.06 2.60
N MET A 125 5.92 -1.06 2.51
CA MET A 125 6.71 -2.22 2.10
C MET A 125 6.42 -3.44 2.98
N LEU A 126 6.44 -3.27 4.31
CA LEU A 126 6.06 -4.32 5.26
C LEU A 126 4.64 -4.85 4.99
N THR A 127 3.70 -3.95 4.77
CA THR A 127 2.30 -4.31 4.50
C THR A 127 2.14 -5.05 3.17
N PHE A 128 2.82 -4.62 2.10
CA PHE A 128 2.72 -5.23 0.77
C PHE A 128 3.42 -6.58 0.73
N LEU A 129 4.67 -6.67 1.19
CA LEU A 129 5.44 -7.92 1.18
C LEU A 129 4.76 -8.98 2.05
N GLY A 130 4.38 -8.63 3.28
CA GLY A 130 3.74 -9.58 4.20
C GLY A 130 2.32 -10.00 3.80
N ARG A 131 1.71 -9.41 2.77
CA ARG A 131 0.39 -9.82 2.26
C ARG A 131 0.44 -10.56 0.94
N ASN A 132 1.31 -10.12 0.04
CA ASN A 132 1.28 -10.55 -1.36
C ASN A 132 2.33 -11.62 -1.66
N ILE A 133 3.26 -11.90 -0.74
CA ILE A 133 4.33 -12.88 -0.93
C ILE A 133 4.30 -13.89 0.22
N PRO A 134 3.51 -14.98 0.11
CA PRO A 134 3.46 -16.03 1.12
C PRO A 134 4.83 -16.71 1.31
N GLY A 135 5.14 -17.10 2.55
CA GLY A 135 6.37 -17.82 2.88
C GLY A 135 7.65 -16.98 2.92
N LEU A 136 7.56 -15.66 2.67
CA LEU A 136 8.70 -14.76 2.79
C LEU A 136 9.19 -14.73 4.24
N LYS A 137 10.50 -14.79 4.47
CA LYS A 137 11.07 -14.86 5.82
C LYS A 137 11.11 -13.50 6.53
N ALA A 138 10.97 -13.51 7.85
CA ALA A 138 10.98 -12.30 8.67
C ALA A 138 12.30 -11.50 8.53
N SER A 139 13.42 -12.20 8.35
CA SER A 139 14.79 -11.68 8.15
C SER A 139 14.94 -10.74 6.98
N ILE A 140 14.01 -10.76 6.02
CA ILE A 140 13.98 -9.80 4.92
C ILE A 140 13.81 -8.37 5.45
N LEU A 141 13.03 -8.17 6.51
CA LEU A 141 12.71 -6.83 7.06
C LEU A 141 13.09 -6.64 8.53
N PHE A 142 13.34 -7.72 9.26
CA PHE A 142 13.54 -7.70 10.71
C PHE A 142 14.77 -8.51 11.10
N GLU A 143 15.64 -7.94 11.92
CA GLU A 143 16.65 -8.71 12.63
C GLU A 143 16.02 -9.72 13.59
N SER A 144 16.79 -10.76 13.94
CA SER A 144 16.28 -11.84 14.79
C SER A 144 15.74 -11.37 16.14
N PHE A 145 16.39 -10.36 16.73
CA PHE A 145 15.98 -9.81 18.02
C PHE A 145 14.64 -9.06 17.93
N GLU A 146 14.33 -8.45 16.78
CA GLU A 146 13.12 -7.64 16.59
C GLU A 146 11.89 -8.55 16.62
N TRP A 147 11.84 -9.57 15.76
CA TRP A 147 10.69 -10.46 15.72
C TRP A 147 10.58 -11.36 16.95
N LYS A 148 11.71 -11.73 17.58
CA LYS A 148 11.71 -12.45 18.86
C LYS A 148 11.12 -11.61 19.99
N GLY A 149 11.50 -10.34 20.09
CA GLY A 149 10.93 -9.42 21.06
C GLY A 149 9.42 -9.26 20.87
N ILE A 150 8.97 -9.07 19.63
CA ILE A 150 7.55 -8.98 19.28
C ILE A 150 6.80 -10.26 19.70
N TYR A 151 7.36 -11.44 19.40
CA TYR A 151 6.78 -12.72 19.81
C TYR A 151 6.62 -12.79 21.34
N CYS A 152 7.70 -12.54 22.08
CA CYS A 152 7.70 -12.59 23.55
C CYS A 152 6.63 -11.66 24.15
N ARG A 153 6.46 -10.47 23.56
CA ARG A 153 5.44 -9.51 23.99
C ARG A 153 4.02 -9.97 23.69
N ILE A 154 3.77 -10.59 22.54
CA ILE A 154 2.43 -11.03 22.11
C ILE A 154 1.97 -12.27 22.86
N PHE A 155 2.88 -13.22 23.08
CA PHE A 155 2.57 -14.50 23.73
C PHE A 155 2.94 -14.54 25.22
N GLU A 156 3.36 -13.40 25.77
CA GLU A 156 3.68 -13.22 27.20
C GLU A 156 4.63 -14.31 27.72
N THR A 157 5.69 -14.56 26.96
CA THR A 157 6.69 -15.59 27.28
C THR A 157 8.10 -15.06 27.09
N PRO A 158 9.07 -15.41 27.96
CA PRO A 158 10.46 -14.99 27.80
C PRO A 158 11.22 -15.84 26.77
N LYS A 159 10.64 -16.96 26.28
CA LYS A 159 11.31 -17.92 25.40
C LYS A 159 10.72 -17.84 23.99
N PRO A 160 11.36 -17.10 23.06
CA PRO A 160 10.94 -17.10 21.68
C PRO A 160 11.33 -18.41 20.97
N PRO A 161 10.66 -18.78 19.87
CA PRO A 161 11.03 -19.94 19.10
C PRO A 161 12.39 -19.77 18.42
N ASN A 162 13.08 -20.89 18.18
CA ASN A 162 14.32 -20.91 17.39
C ASN A 162 14.05 -20.81 15.88
N LYS A 163 12.92 -21.39 15.43
CA LYS A 163 12.52 -21.36 14.03
C LYS A 163 12.03 -19.96 13.66
N GLU A 164 12.60 -19.42 12.60
CA GLU A 164 12.20 -18.14 12.05
C GLU A 164 10.76 -18.19 11.50
N PRO A 165 9.89 -17.23 11.88
CA PRO A 165 8.55 -17.11 11.34
C PRO A 165 8.55 -16.51 9.93
N ASP A 166 7.44 -16.69 9.22
CA ASP A 166 7.19 -15.99 7.98
C ASP A 166 6.79 -14.53 8.26
N LEU A 167 7.01 -13.66 7.28
CA LEU A 167 6.82 -12.21 7.40
C LEU A 167 5.35 -11.84 7.63
N ASP A 168 4.42 -12.59 7.04
CA ASP A 168 2.97 -12.43 7.24
C ASP A 168 2.57 -12.68 8.70
N THR A 169 3.22 -13.64 9.34
CA THR A 169 3.04 -14.00 10.74
C THR A 169 3.53 -12.87 11.63
N VAL A 170 4.73 -12.32 11.36
CA VAL A 170 5.25 -11.15 12.08
C VAL A 170 4.37 -9.91 11.83
N LEU A 171 3.91 -9.71 10.60
CA LEU A 171 2.96 -8.63 10.25
C LEU A 171 1.68 -8.73 11.08
N SER A 172 1.15 -9.94 11.30
CA SER A 172 -0.03 -10.16 12.14
C SER A 172 0.22 -9.79 13.60
N TRP A 173 1.40 -10.08 14.14
CA TRP A 173 1.80 -9.70 15.50
C TRP A 173 1.93 -8.18 15.64
N ILE A 174 2.57 -7.54 14.66
CA ILE A 174 2.68 -6.08 14.58
C ILE A 174 1.28 -5.45 14.50
N ALA A 175 0.38 -6.01 13.70
CA ALA A 175 -1.01 -5.55 13.62
C ALA A 175 -1.72 -5.61 14.98
N LYS A 176 -1.54 -6.71 15.74
CA LYS A 176 -2.09 -6.84 17.10
C LYS A 176 -1.54 -5.76 18.04
N LEU A 177 -0.24 -5.48 17.99
CA LEU A 177 0.36 -4.36 18.75
C LEU A 177 -0.27 -3.01 18.35
N GLY A 178 -0.68 -2.85 17.09
CA GLY A 178 -1.38 -1.69 16.58
C GLY A 178 -2.87 -1.59 16.93
N GLY A 179 -3.44 -2.60 17.60
CA GLY A 179 -4.85 -2.68 17.99
C GLY A 179 -5.74 -3.49 17.04
N HIS A 180 -5.17 -4.26 16.12
CA HIS A 180 -5.95 -5.21 15.32
C HIS A 180 -6.36 -6.43 16.17
N LEU A 181 -7.65 -6.75 16.20
CA LEU A 181 -8.16 -7.88 16.98
C LEU A 181 -7.88 -9.24 16.33
N ALA A 182 -7.65 -9.28 15.01
CA ALA A 182 -7.38 -10.49 14.24
C ALA A 182 -8.47 -11.57 14.39
N ARG A 183 -9.75 -11.17 14.33
CA ARG A 183 -10.88 -12.12 14.32
C ARG A 183 -11.02 -12.73 12.92
N LYS A 184 -11.66 -13.91 12.85
CA LYS A 184 -11.78 -14.71 11.61
C LYS A 184 -12.38 -13.94 10.41
N SER A 185 -13.29 -12.99 10.67
CA SER A 185 -13.97 -12.19 9.65
C SER A 185 -13.47 -10.75 9.57
N ASP A 186 -12.41 -10.39 10.31
CA ASP A 186 -11.84 -9.05 10.22
C ASP A 186 -11.14 -8.87 8.87
N ALA A 187 -11.36 -7.72 8.25
CA ALA A 187 -10.59 -7.33 7.07
C ALA A 187 -9.10 -7.19 7.43
N PRO A 188 -8.18 -7.34 6.46
CA PRO A 188 -6.76 -7.14 6.70
C PRO A 188 -6.46 -5.79 7.37
N PRO A 189 -5.44 -5.72 8.25
CA PRO A 189 -5.19 -4.54 9.07
C PRO A 189 -4.96 -3.26 8.25
N GLY A 190 -5.46 -2.12 8.69
CA GLY A 190 -5.21 -0.86 7.98
C GLY A 190 -3.73 -0.43 8.03
N PRO A 191 -3.24 0.38 7.08
CA PRO A 191 -1.86 0.89 7.10
C PRO A 191 -1.51 1.69 8.36
N LEU A 192 -2.48 2.42 8.94
CA LEU A 192 -2.29 3.14 10.21
C LEU A 192 -2.19 2.20 11.42
N VAL A 193 -2.84 1.03 11.36
CA VAL A 193 -2.71 0.01 12.40
C VAL A 193 -1.32 -0.61 12.35
N ILE A 194 -0.83 -0.90 11.15
CA ILE A 194 0.55 -1.38 10.96
C ILE A 194 1.56 -0.32 11.41
N PHE A 195 1.38 0.96 11.07
CA PHE A 195 2.25 2.04 11.56
C PHE A 195 2.33 2.06 13.09
N LYS A 196 1.18 2.09 13.79
CA LYS A 196 1.13 2.09 15.26
C LYS A 196 1.82 0.86 15.86
N GLY A 197 1.56 -0.30 15.26
CA GLY A 197 2.17 -1.56 15.67
C GLY A 197 3.68 -1.56 15.49
N LEU A 198 4.17 -1.04 14.37
CA LEU A 198 5.59 -1.01 14.03
C LEU A 198 6.36 -0.10 15.00
N MET A 199 5.81 1.07 15.35
CA MET A 199 6.43 1.95 16.34
C MET A 199 6.65 1.24 17.68
N ARG A 200 5.64 0.50 18.16
CA ARG A 200 5.73 -0.31 19.38
C ARG A 200 6.72 -1.47 19.23
N ALA A 201 6.69 -2.15 18.08
CA ALA A 201 7.54 -3.29 17.78
C ALA A 201 9.04 -2.93 17.84
N VAL A 202 9.41 -1.75 17.35
CA VAL A 202 10.80 -1.25 17.39
C VAL A 202 11.27 -1.09 18.84
N GLU A 203 10.47 -0.45 19.70
CA GLU A 203 10.80 -0.28 21.12
C GLU A 203 10.95 -1.63 21.84
N ILE A 204 10.02 -2.56 21.60
CA ILE A 204 10.04 -3.92 22.16
C ILE A 204 11.29 -4.68 21.70
N GLY A 205 11.63 -4.61 20.42
CA GLY A 205 12.80 -5.26 19.85
C GLY A 205 14.08 -4.77 20.53
N PHE A 206 14.26 -3.45 20.65
CA PHE A 206 15.44 -2.90 21.34
C PHE A 206 15.51 -3.30 22.81
N MET A 207 14.38 -3.27 23.53
CA MET A 207 14.34 -3.74 24.92
C MET A 207 14.70 -5.22 25.03
N PHE A 208 14.17 -6.07 24.15
CA PHE A 208 14.54 -7.48 24.10
C PHE A 208 16.04 -7.65 23.86
N LYS A 209 16.60 -6.92 22.88
CA LYS A 209 18.05 -6.94 22.59
C LYS A 209 18.89 -6.54 23.79
N LEU A 210 18.46 -5.56 24.59
CA LEU A 210 19.18 -5.14 25.80
C LEU A 210 19.13 -6.22 26.89
N LEU A 211 17.98 -6.85 27.10
CA LEU A 211 17.79 -7.85 28.15
C LEU A 211 18.39 -9.23 27.80
N THR A 212 18.54 -9.53 26.51
CA THR A 212 19.13 -10.80 26.04
C THR A 212 20.57 -10.66 25.56
N LYS A 213 21.17 -9.47 25.66
CA LYS A 213 22.61 -9.30 25.53
C LYS A 213 23.29 -9.92 26.75
N ALA A 214 23.62 -11.20 26.62
CA ALA A 214 24.74 -11.82 27.33
C ALA A 214 25.99 -11.68 26.45
#